data_AF-A0A7J6TJK0-F1
#
_entry.id   AF-A0A7J6TJK0-F1
#
_cell.length_a   1.000
_cell.length_b   1.000
_cell.length_c   1.000
_cell.angle_alpha   90.00
_cell.angle_beta   90.00
_cell.angle_gamma   90.00
#
_symmetry.space_group_name_H-M   'P 1'
#
loop_
_entity.id
_entity.type
_entity.pdbx_description
1 polymer ?
#
loop_
_entity_poly.entity_id
_entity_poly.type
_entity_poly.pdbx_seq_one_letter_code
_entity_poly.pdbx_strand_id
1 'polypeptide(L)'
;MRIGVKRVQSPRFQLAECFEFMLLWPIQGVCIASLLVVVLSIIIKVTFTDFADPFQGIGCSWPQAVGTSGAAEEMDTETCKQARMGESFLLAGLMMLWSGSKLMVPKLRDVEVKFLVQRKTDDLQQEGIPIPASRSKMSKITSLPVKWKRFHLLWCSILLVLALMVMMEFSYSDFFGTYTVNFIVGFTFMMMAAEAVFARAVRETLLLIPLLAACEVVLFIATMGADNFQDFAESFFVELLLKIADRLVFGSVFQWIDYYAAATVEWLRTRSFLWSALLAIGDPRRSKTSVNAASDIGREVPGLKFASRARKPTQAQQATPAENASLGEKQDEGHEHPSAIEEAIEEHVRGGSTAMSTILAPMVIAFIIAFPTATEVPQQYDIRNGDLIYYMLFGVVIVPFQVGMDILMNHATELAHGVKIYDYMLYAKWRWRNRLTRWLFDDPRFDQSIGEQVQGVNHLCFSPQFYFIVAYYTWGMIMTLLGITTLLRKQANPFEDPAFVYYIAQQYIANRILDSTIRWMTFHVSSMMLKGLLGPDAVGGLSARRPSPGLCLLVFLHPV
;
A
#
# COMPACT_ATOMS: atom_id res chain seq x y z
N MET A 1 27.06 -30.38 6.19
CA MET A 1 28.00 -30.38 5.03
C MET A 1 27.44 -29.38 4.02
N ARG A 2 28.20 -28.47 3.39
CA ARG A 2 29.66 -28.26 3.37
C ARG A 2 30.07 -27.00 4.15
N ILE A 3 31.25 -27.06 4.78
CA ILE A 3 31.97 -25.90 5.30
C ILE A 3 32.67 -25.23 4.11
N GLY A 4 32.41 -23.95 3.86
CA GLY A 4 32.95 -23.27 2.68
C GLY A 4 32.40 -21.88 2.38
N VAL A 5 31.70 -21.23 3.32
CA VAL A 5 31.28 -19.83 3.16
C VAL A 5 32.54 -18.96 3.29
N LYS A 6 32.92 -18.25 2.21
CA LYS A 6 33.91 -17.16 2.29
C LYS A 6 33.48 -16.27 3.46
N ARG A 7 34.41 -15.85 4.34
CA ARG A 7 34.10 -14.82 5.34
C ARG A 7 33.58 -13.59 4.60
N VAL A 8 32.26 -13.42 4.58
CA VAL A 8 31.64 -12.14 4.22
C VAL A 8 32.20 -11.17 5.23
N GLN A 9 32.86 -10.13 4.73
CA GLN A 9 33.50 -9.14 5.58
C GLN A 9 32.36 -8.40 6.29
N SER A 10 32.12 -8.75 7.56
CA SER A 10 30.94 -8.32 8.31
C SER A 10 30.78 -6.80 8.19
N PRO A 11 29.68 -6.29 7.60
CA PRO A 11 29.52 -4.87 7.40
C PRO A 11 29.53 -4.17 8.76
N ARG A 12 30.15 -2.97 8.82
CA ARG A 12 30.19 -2.19 10.04
C ARG A 12 28.78 -1.73 10.38
N PHE A 13 28.26 -2.20 11.51
CA PHE A 13 26.95 -1.81 12.02
C PHE A 13 26.89 -0.31 12.29
N GLN A 14 26.08 0.41 11.51
CA GLN A 14 25.96 1.87 11.53
C GLN A 14 24.58 2.29 12.03
N LEU A 15 24.32 1.99 13.30
CA LEU A 15 23.03 2.19 13.96
C LEU A 15 22.45 3.61 13.75
N ALA A 16 23.27 4.65 13.83
CA ALA A 16 22.80 6.04 13.68
C ALA A 16 22.26 6.35 12.27
N GLU A 17 22.91 5.86 11.21
CA GLU A 17 22.45 6.07 9.84
C GLU A 17 21.20 5.24 9.53
N CYS A 18 21.11 4.03 10.08
CA CYS A 18 19.89 3.22 10.01
C CYS A 18 18.71 3.89 10.72
N PHE A 19 18.90 4.46 11.91
CA PHE A 19 17.84 5.21 12.61
C PHE A 19 17.39 6.46 11.85
N GLU A 20 18.31 7.22 11.23
CA GLU A 20 17.93 8.35 10.38
C GLU A 20 17.01 7.88 9.23
N PHE A 21 17.33 6.76 8.59
CA PHE A 21 16.59 6.28 7.43
C PHE A 21 15.28 5.54 7.79
N MET A 22 15.28 4.73 8.86
CA MET A 22 14.15 3.88 9.25
C MET A 22 13.22 4.48 10.30
N LEU A 23 13.59 5.58 10.96
CA LEU A 23 12.72 6.27 11.93
C LEU A 23 12.38 7.69 11.46
N LEU A 24 13.40 8.51 11.19
CA LEU A 24 13.18 9.94 10.92
C LEU A 24 12.46 10.20 9.59
N TRP A 25 12.75 9.42 8.54
CA TRP A 25 12.10 9.55 7.23
C TRP A 25 10.61 9.12 7.26
N PRO A 26 10.23 7.98 7.89
CA PRO A 26 8.83 7.66 8.18
C PRO A 26 8.11 8.74 8.99
N ILE A 27 8.70 9.23 10.10
CA ILE A 27 8.09 10.28 10.94
C ILE A 27 7.74 11.52 10.09
N GLN A 28 8.66 11.98 9.24
CA GLN A 28 8.40 13.14 8.37
C GLN A 28 7.20 12.90 7.44
N GLY A 29 7.10 11.73 6.80
CA GLY A 29 5.99 11.41 5.90
C GLY A 29 4.66 11.26 6.65
N VAL A 30 4.64 10.47 7.72
CA VAL A 30 3.43 10.17 8.51
C VAL A 30 2.91 11.43 9.19
N CYS A 31 3.76 12.23 9.85
CA CYS A 31 3.30 13.46 10.51
C CYS A 31 2.68 14.48 9.53
N ILE A 32 3.23 14.60 8.31
CA ILE A 32 2.68 15.53 7.31
C ILE A 32 1.37 15.01 6.72
N ALA A 33 1.23 13.69 6.54
CA ALA A 33 -0.04 13.08 6.14
C ALA A 33 -1.11 13.25 7.25
N SER A 34 -0.77 12.93 8.50
CA SER A 34 -1.65 13.07 9.66
C SER A 34 -2.06 14.53 9.91
N LEU A 35 -1.19 15.52 9.67
CA LEU A 35 -1.54 16.94 9.80
C LEU A 35 -2.68 17.34 8.85
N LEU A 36 -2.70 16.84 7.62
CA LEU A 36 -3.79 17.09 6.67
C LEU A 36 -5.11 16.49 7.16
N VAL A 37 -5.06 15.31 7.77
CA VAL A 37 -6.23 14.65 8.37
C VAL A 37 -6.71 15.42 9.59
N VAL A 38 -5.83 15.80 10.52
CA VAL A 38 -6.18 16.62 11.70
C VAL A 38 -6.86 17.93 11.29
N VAL A 39 -6.36 18.63 10.26
CA VAL A 39 -7.01 19.84 9.74
C VAL A 39 -8.42 19.53 9.19
N LEU A 40 -8.58 18.44 8.44
CA LEU A 40 -9.90 18.01 7.95
C LEU A 40 -10.84 17.66 9.11
N SER A 41 -10.37 16.93 10.11
CA SER A 41 -11.14 16.54 11.28
C SER A 41 -11.55 17.75 12.12
N ILE A 42 -10.68 18.76 12.27
CA ILE A 42 -11.03 20.03 12.92
C ILE A 42 -12.15 20.74 12.16
N ILE A 43 -12.10 20.78 10.82
CA ILE A 43 -13.18 21.37 10.00
C ILE A 43 -14.51 20.64 10.26
N ILE A 44 -14.51 19.31 10.21
CA ILE A 44 -15.69 18.49 10.52
C ILE A 44 -16.20 18.80 11.93
N LYS A 45 -15.33 18.75 12.95
CA LYS A 45 -15.70 19.00 14.35
C LYS A 45 -16.32 20.37 14.55
N VAL A 46 -15.73 21.41 13.98
CA VAL A 46 -16.21 22.79 14.10
C VAL A 46 -17.60 22.92 13.48
N THR A 47 -17.86 22.33 12.31
CA THR A 47 -19.18 22.39 11.65
C THR A 47 -20.31 21.81 12.49
N PHE A 48 -20.06 20.83 13.36
CA PHE A 48 -21.07 20.25 14.23
C PHE A 48 -21.11 20.85 15.66
N THR A 49 -20.46 21.99 15.87
CA THR A 49 -20.61 22.76 17.13
C THR A 49 -21.85 23.65 17.10
N ASP A 50 -22.40 23.94 18.28
CA ASP A 50 -23.57 24.82 18.49
C ASP A 50 -23.37 26.27 18.01
N PHE A 51 -22.16 26.64 17.58
CA PHE A 51 -21.88 27.93 16.95
C PHE A 51 -22.03 27.91 15.42
N ALA A 52 -21.76 26.77 14.77
CA ALA A 52 -21.59 26.70 13.31
C ALA A 52 -22.52 25.71 12.60
N ASP A 53 -23.18 24.82 13.33
CA ASP A 53 -24.12 23.85 12.76
C ASP A 53 -25.36 24.57 12.18
N PRO A 54 -25.61 24.49 10.86
CA PRO A 54 -26.78 25.11 10.24
C PRO A 54 -28.08 24.28 10.43
N PHE A 55 -28.00 23.10 11.04
CA PHE A 55 -29.11 22.15 11.20
C PHE A 55 -29.50 21.89 12.66
N GLN A 56 -29.14 22.78 13.59
CA GLN A 56 -29.45 22.66 15.03
C GLN A 56 -30.94 22.44 15.35
N GLY A 57 -31.84 22.94 14.51
CA GLY A 57 -33.29 22.77 14.64
C GLY A 57 -33.90 21.68 13.75
N ILE A 58 -33.09 20.88 13.07
CA ILE A 58 -33.56 19.77 12.22
C ILE A 58 -33.03 18.45 12.79
N GLY A 59 -33.88 17.82 13.60
CA GLY A 59 -33.65 16.50 14.18
C GLY A 59 -33.53 15.40 13.12
N CYS A 60 -33.02 14.26 13.56
CA CYS A 60 -32.90 13.04 12.77
C CYS A 60 -34.00 12.07 13.20
N SER A 61 -34.76 11.51 12.26
CA SER A 61 -35.70 10.42 12.52
C SER A 61 -35.41 9.26 11.58
N TRP A 62 -34.79 8.22 12.11
CA TRP A 62 -34.45 7.01 11.37
C TRP A 62 -35.47 5.91 11.65
N PRO A 63 -35.98 5.19 10.64
CA PRO A 63 -36.68 3.94 10.90
C PRO A 63 -35.68 2.93 11.48
N GLN A 64 -36.00 2.35 12.63
CA GLN A 64 -35.26 1.22 13.17
C GLN A 64 -35.23 0.06 12.15
N ALA A 65 -34.19 -0.78 12.25
CA ALA A 65 -33.81 -1.76 11.24
C ALA A 65 -34.96 -2.58 10.62
N VAL A 66 -34.84 -2.88 9.32
CA VAL A 66 -35.84 -3.60 8.51
C VAL A 66 -36.40 -4.84 9.24
N GLY A 67 -37.60 -4.71 9.80
CA GLY A 67 -38.26 -5.74 10.59
C GLY A 67 -38.94 -5.22 11.87
N THR A 68 -38.48 -4.11 12.44
CA THR A 68 -39.16 -3.47 13.60
C THR A 68 -40.27 -2.53 13.13
N SER A 69 -41.53 -2.90 13.37
CA SER A 69 -42.71 -2.06 13.06
C SER A 69 -42.94 -0.94 14.09
N GLY A 70 -41.88 -0.27 14.52
CA GLY A 70 -41.95 0.93 15.37
C GLY A 70 -42.15 2.18 14.53
N ALA A 71 -42.79 3.21 15.10
CA ALA A 71 -42.68 4.55 14.55
C ALA A 71 -41.20 5.01 14.64
N ALA A 72 -40.74 5.85 13.70
CA ALA A 72 -39.43 6.47 13.82
C ALA A 72 -39.43 7.37 15.06
N GLU A 73 -38.74 6.94 16.12
CA GLU A 73 -38.59 7.70 17.35
C GLU A 73 -37.65 8.89 17.06
N GLU A 74 -38.01 10.08 17.56
CA GLU A 74 -37.25 11.29 17.29
C GLU A 74 -35.91 11.22 18.06
N MET A 75 -34.81 11.08 17.33
CA MET A 75 -33.51 10.83 17.92
C MET A 75 -32.95 12.12 18.52
N ASP A 76 -32.35 12.01 19.71
CA ASP A 76 -31.79 13.15 20.42
C ASP A 76 -30.81 13.97 19.55
N THR A 77 -30.85 15.30 19.71
CA THR A 77 -30.10 16.27 18.92
C THR A 77 -28.59 16.06 19.01
N GLU A 78 -28.05 15.64 20.16
CA GLU A 78 -26.62 15.35 20.29
C GLU A 78 -26.25 14.07 19.52
N THR A 79 -27.09 13.03 19.61
CA THR A 79 -26.91 11.77 18.89
C THR A 79 -27.02 11.98 17.37
N CYS A 80 -27.91 12.86 16.91
CA CYS A 80 -28.05 13.28 15.52
C CYS A 80 -26.77 13.99 15.00
N LYS A 81 -26.19 14.91 15.79
CA LYS A 81 -24.88 15.52 15.47
C LYS A 81 -23.75 14.49 15.39
N GLN A 82 -23.74 13.50 16.27
CA GLN A 82 -22.74 12.43 16.29
C GLN A 82 -22.86 11.50 15.06
N ALA A 83 -24.08 11.13 14.64
CA ALA A 83 -24.33 10.40 13.40
C ALA A 83 -23.78 11.15 12.17
N ARG A 84 -24.10 12.44 12.04
CA ARG A 84 -23.66 13.31 10.94
C ARG A 84 -22.14 13.53 10.89
N MET A 85 -21.47 13.51 12.04
CA MET A 85 -20.00 13.43 12.11
C MET A 85 -19.46 12.11 11.52
N GLY A 86 -20.10 10.98 11.83
CA GLY A 86 -19.78 9.67 11.24
C GLY A 86 -19.94 9.63 9.72
N GLU A 87 -21.03 10.20 9.19
CA GLU A 87 -21.24 10.35 7.73
C GLU A 87 -20.12 11.17 7.09
N SER A 88 -19.75 12.27 7.74
CA SER A 88 -18.67 13.14 7.29
C SER A 88 -17.32 12.40 7.26
N PHE A 89 -17.04 11.53 8.24
CA PHE A 89 -15.85 10.68 8.24
C PHE A 89 -15.88 9.63 7.12
N LEU A 90 -17.03 9.00 6.86
CA LEU A 90 -17.18 8.06 5.75
C LEU A 90 -16.92 8.75 4.39
N LEU A 91 -17.60 9.88 4.14
CA LEU A 91 -17.42 10.66 2.92
C LEU A 91 -15.98 11.19 2.80
N ALA A 92 -15.36 11.61 3.91
CA ALA A 92 -13.96 12.01 3.96
C ALA A 92 -13.02 10.88 3.54
N GLY A 93 -13.17 9.70 4.16
CA GLY A 93 -12.36 8.52 3.85
C GLY A 93 -12.47 8.11 2.38
N LEU A 94 -13.69 8.00 1.85
CA LEU A 94 -13.91 7.66 0.43
C LEU A 94 -13.30 8.70 -0.53
N MET A 95 -13.42 9.98 -0.22
CA MET A 95 -12.80 11.05 -1.02
C MET A 95 -11.27 11.07 -0.93
N MET A 96 -10.70 10.74 0.24
CA MET A 96 -9.27 10.58 0.47
C MET A 96 -8.69 9.35 -0.24
N LEU A 97 -9.42 8.24 -0.27
CA LEU A 97 -9.07 7.07 -1.07
C LEU A 97 -9.03 7.43 -2.57
N TRP A 98 -10.02 8.20 -3.04
CA TRP A 98 -10.06 8.66 -4.43
C TRP A 98 -8.88 9.60 -4.79
N SER A 99 -8.57 10.60 -3.95
CA SER A 99 -7.40 11.48 -4.17
C SER A 99 -6.08 10.72 -4.04
N GLY A 100 -5.93 9.91 -3.00
CA GLY A 100 -4.76 9.09 -2.73
C GLY A 100 -4.46 8.07 -3.84
N SER A 101 -5.48 7.48 -4.47
CA SER A 101 -5.29 6.59 -5.63
C SER A 101 -4.58 7.28 -6.80
N LYS A 102 -4.76 8.60 -6.95
CA LYS A 102 -4.09 9.40 -7.99
C LYS A 102 -2.62 9.69 -7.65
N LEU A 103 -2.26 9.66 -6.37
CA LEU A 103 -0.88 9.82 -5.88
C LEU A 103 -0.12 8.49 -5.92
N MET A 104 -0.76 7.39 -5.52
CA MET A 104 -0.20 6.04 -5.54
C MET A 104 0.04 5.52 -6.96
N VAL A 105 -0.91 5.76 -7.87
CA VAL A 105 -0.80 5.35 -9.28
C VAL A 105 -0.57 6.61 -10.13
N PRO A 106 0.68 6.93 -10.53
CA PRO A 106 0.98 8.10 -11.36
C PRO A 106 0.44 7.95 -12.80
N LYS A 107 0.73 8.94 -13.66
CA LYS A 107 0.45 8.85 -15.10
C LYS A 107 1.44 7.88 -15.77
N LEU A 108 1.05 7.30 -16.91
CA LEU A 108 1.95 6.46 -17.69
C LEU A 108 3.16 7.26 -18.19
N ARG A 109 4.31 6.60 -18.23
CA ARG A 109 5.59 7.10 -18.73
C ARG A 109 5.51 7.33 -20.24
N ASP A 110 6.28 8.28 -20.77
CA ASP A 110 6.36 8.52 -22.22
C ASP A 110 6.79 7.27 -23.01
N VAL A 111 7.57 6.38 -22.39
CA VAL A 111 8.00 5.10 -22.98
C VAL A 111 6.83 4.11 -23.06
N GLU A 112 6.01 4.01 -22.00
CA GLU A 112 4.80 3.17 -21.98
C GLU A 112 3.74 3.71 -22.93
N VAL A 113 3.57 5.03 -22.99
CA VAL A 113 2.69 5.70 -23.96
C VAL A 113 3.14 5.39 -25.38
N LYS A 114 4.45 5.48 -25.68
CA LYS A 114 4.99 5.06 -26.98
C LYS A 114 4.76 3.58 -27.25
N PHE A 115 4.99 2.70 -26.28
CA PHE A 115 4.76 1.26 -26.42
C PHE A 115 3.29 0.93 -26.71
N LEU A 116 2.34 1.48 -25.95
CA LEU A 116 0.90 1.28 -26.17
C LEU A 116 0.41 1.86 -27.50
N VAL A 117 1.07 2.90 -28.02
CA VAL A 117 0.79 3.49 -29.35
C VAL A 117 1.48 2.71 -30.49
N GLN A 118 2.58 2.01 -30.21
CA GLN A 118 3.33 1.20 -31.18
C GLN A 118 2.89 -0.27 -31.23
N ARG A 119 2.23 -0.79 -30.19
CA ARG A 119 1.67 -2.14 -30.18
C ARG A 119 0.71 -2.29 -31.36
N LYS A 120 0.85 -3.40 -32.09
CA LYS A 120 0.26 -3.57 -33.41
C LYS A 120 -1.26 -3.44 -33.32
N THR A 121 -1.84 -2.75 -34.29
CA THR A 121 -3.29 -2.51 -34.34
C THR A 121 -4.10 -3.81 -34.41
N ASP A 122 -3.50 -4.87 -34.92
CA ASP A 122 -4.17 -6.16 -35.07
C ASP A 122 -4.46 -6.79 -33.69
N ASP A 123 -3.54 -6.68 -32.72
CA ASP A 123 -3.69 -7.20 -31.34
C ASP A 123 -4.82 -6.49 -30.59
N LEU A 124 -4.83 -5.15 -30.65
CA LEU A 124 -5.80 -4.32 -29.95
C LEU A 124 -7.21 -4.49 -30.55
N GLN A 125 -7.33 -4.82 -31.84
CA GLN A 125 -8.61 -5.23 -32.45
C GLN A 125 -9.06 -6.62 -31.98
N GLN A 126 -8.14 -7.57 -31.78
CA GLN A 126 -8.47 -8.90 -31.21
C GLN A 126 -8.95 -8.80 -29.76
N GLU A 127 -8.38 -7.90 -28.95
CA GLU A 127 -8.85 -7.57 -27.60
C GLU A 127 -10.18 -6.76 -27.59
N GLY A 128 -10.79 -6.50 -28.77
CA GLY A 128 -12.07 -5.79 -28.89
C GLY A 128 -11.99 -4.27 -28.68
N ILE A 129 -10.78 -3.70 -28.64
CA ILE A 129 -10.55 -2.28 -28.39
C ILE A 129 -10.61 -1.52 -29.72
N PRO A 130 -11.63 -0.68 -29.99
CA PRO A 130 -11.82 -0.08 -31.31
C PRO A 130 -10.76 0.98 -31.61
N ILE A 131 -9.91 0.69 -32.60
CA ILE A 131 -8.73 1.50 -32.91
C ILE A 131 -9.08 2.69 -33.80
N PRO A 132 -8.81 3.92 -33.36
CA PRO A 132 -9.23 5.11 -34.08
C PRO A 132 -8.06 6.01 -34.49
N ALA A 133 -8.10 6.54 -35.71
CA ALA A 133 -7.14 7.53 -36.21
C ALA A 133 -7.18 8.91 -35.50
N SER A 134 -7.85 9.05 -34.35
CA SER A 134 -8.08 10.34 -33.67
C SER A 134 -7.36 10.45 -32.33
N ARG A 135 -6.59 11.53 -32.18
CA ARG A 135 -5.79 11.88 -30.98
C ARG A 135 -6.60 11.86 -29.67
N SER A 136 -7.87 12.24 -29.72
CA SER A 136 -8.77 12.27 -28.55
C SER A 136 -9.11 10.87 -28.04
N LYS A 137 -9.22 9.88 -28.94
CA LYS A 137 -9.49 8.49 -28.58
C LYS A 137 -8.20 7.72 -28.24
N MET A 138 -7.04 8.10 -28.80
CA MET A 138 -5.74 7.57 -28.36
C MET A 138 -5.42 7.93 -26.89
N SER A 139 -5.82 9.12 -26.43
CA SER A 139 -5.80 9.50 -25.01
C SER A 139 -6.74 8.64 -24.12
N LYS A 140 -7.83 8.10 -24.68
CA LYS A 140 -8.67 7.13 -23.96
C LYS A 140 -7.94 5.79 -23.78
N ILE A 141 -7.30 5.28 -24.83
CA ILE A 141 -6.52 4.03 -24.77
C ILE A 141 -5.41 4.12 -23.73
N THR A 142 -4.62 5.21 -23.72
CA THR A 142 -3.54 5.36 -22.72
C THR A 142 -4.08 5.59 -21.30
N SER A 143 -5.22 6.25 -21.12
CA SER A 143 -5.77 6.48 -19.76
C SER A 143 -6.53 5.28 -19.16
N LEU A 144 -6.87 4.25 -19.95
CA LEU A 144 -7.60 3.08 -19.47
C LEU A 144 -6.82 2.24 -18.43
N PRO A 145 -5.55 1.81 -18.66
CA PRO A 145 -4.79 1.03 -17.68
C PRO A 145 -4.65 1.70 -16.32
N VAL A 146 -4.35 3.01 -16.28
CA VAL A 146 -4.23 3.76 -15.02
C VAL A 146 -5.57 3.94 -14.32
N LYS A 147 -6.68 4.11 -15.05
CA LYS A 147 -8.03 4.12 -14.45
C LYS A 147 -8.37 2.76 -13.84
N TRP A 148 -8.09 1.67 -14.56
CA TRP A 148 -8.32 0.31 -14.06
C TRP A 148 -7.48 0.02 -12.80
N LYS A 149 -6.18 0.30 -12.83
CA LYS A 149 -5.26 0.10 -11.70
C LYS A 149 -5.70 0.89 -10.44
N ARG A 150 -6.19 2.12 -10.61
CA ARG A 150 -6.77 2.92 -9.52
C ARG A 150 -8.09 2.35 -9.01
N PHE A 151 -8.98 1.93 -9.90
CA PHE A 151 -10.26 1.33 -9.52
C PHE A 151 -10.08 -0.01 -8.79
N HIS A 152 -9.15 -0.84 -9.25
CA HIS A 152 -8.78 -2.10 -8.60
C HIS A 152 -8.22 -1.87 -7.19
N LEU A 153 -7.32 -0.91 -7.01
CA LEU A 153 -6.83 -0.52 -5.68
C LEU A 153 -7.96 -0.07 -4.75
N LEU A 154 -8.87 0.79 -5.24
CA LEU A 154 -10.03 1.25 -4.48
C LEU A 154 -10.95 0.08 -4.08
N TRP A 155 -11.19 -0.86 -4.98
CA TRP A 155 -11.99 -2.05 -4.73
C TRP A 155 -11.36 -2.96 -3.67
N CYS A 156 -10.05 -3.26 -3.77
CA CYS A 156 -9.31 -3.99 -2.75
C CYS A 156 -9.36 -3.30 -1.39
N SER A 157 -9.25 -1.96 -1.36
CA SER A 157 -9.30 -1.18 -0.13
C SER A 157 -10.68 -1.19 0.53
N ILE A 158 -11.76 -1.11 -0.25
CA ILE A 158 -13.13 -1.20 0.28
C ILE A 158 -13.41 -2.61 0.83
N LEU A 159 -13.04 -3.66 0.09
CA LEU A 159 -13.17 -5.05 0.58
C LEU A 159 -12.37 -5.27 1.87
N LEU A 160 -11.16 -4.72 1.96
CA LEU A 160 -10.35 -4.79 3.17
C LEU A 160 -11.01 -4.04 4.33
N VAL A 161 -11.49 -2.80 4.13
CA VAL A 161 -12.17 -2.04 5.18
C VAL A 161 -13.41 -2.77 5.72
N LEU A 162 -14.16 -3.48 4.88
CA LEU A 162 -15.27 -4.33 5.33
C LEU A 162 -14.80 -5.51 6.20
N ALA A 163 -13.68 -6.16 5.85
CA ALA A 163 -13.11 -7.23 6.67
C ALA A 163 -12.54 -6.70 8.01
N LEU A 164 -11.86 -5.54 7.97
CA LEU A 164 -11.35 -4.85 9.16
C LEU A 164 -12.47 -4.34 10.07
N MET A 165 -13.64 -3.98 9.51
CA MET A 165 -14.83 -3.65 10.29
C MET A 165 -15.35 -4.87 11.07
N VAL A 166 -15.48 -6.04 10.44
CA VAL A 166 -15.88 -7.28 11.14
C VAL A 166 -14.88 -7.65 12.24
N MET A 167 -13.57 -7.49 11.97
CA MET A 167 -12.50 -7.71 12.95
C MET A 167 -12.61 -6.75 14.15
N MET A 168 -12.85 -5.47 13.89
CA MET A 168 -12.97 -4.43 14.91
C MET A 168 -14.25 -4.58 15.75
N GLU A 169 -15.37 -4.97 15.14
CA GLU A 169 -16.61 -5.25 15.88
C GLU A 169 -16.49 -6.52 16.74
N PHE A 170 -15.74 -7.53 16.27
CA PHE A 170 -15.45 -8.72 17.07
C PHE A 170 -14.58 -8.42 18.31
N SER A 171 -13.63 -7.48 18.22
CA SER A 171 -12.79 -7.11 19.36
C SER A 171 -13.52 -6.41 20.52
N TYR A 172 -14.74 -5.90 20.32
CA TYR A 172 -15.58 -5.39 21.42
C TYR A 172 -16.29 -6.49 22.23
N SER A 173 -16.17 -7.76 21.85
CA SER A 173 -16.84 -8.84 22.57
C SER A 173 -16.07 -9.26 23.83
N ASP A 174 -16.78 -9.51 24.94
CA ASP A 174 -16.20 -10.07 26.18
C ASP A 174 -15.36 -11.34 25.92
N PHE A 175 -15.74 -12.12 24.91
CA PHE A 175 -15.04 -13.32 24.48
C PHE A 175 -13.64 -13.02 23.88
N PHE A 176 -13.48 -11.88 23.21
CA PHE A 176 -12.17 -11.40 22.77
C PHE A 176 -11.33 -10.88 23.95
N GLY A 177 -11.93 -10.15 24.90
CA GLY A 177 -11.26 -9.66 26.10
C GLY A 177 -10.67 -10.80 26.96
N THR A 178 -11.49 -11.81 27.26
CA THR A 178 -11.06 -12.99 28.05
C THR A 178 -9.92 -13.80 27.40
N TYR A 179 -9.79 -13.78 26.07
CA TYR A 179 -8.84 -14.61 25.32
C TYR A 179 -7.94 -13.81 24.37
N THR A 180 -7.66 -12.54 24.66
CA THR A 180 -7.02 -11.59 23.71
C THR A 180 -5.75 -12.16 23.09
N VAL A 181 -4.81 -12.68 23.90
CA VAL A 181 -3.55 -13.24 23.41
C VAL A 181 -3.75 -14.32 22.33
N ASN A 182 -4.72 -15.22 22.51
CA ASN A 182 -5.01 -16.27 21.53
C ASN A 182 -5.58 -15.71 20.22
N PHE A 183 -6.43 -14.68 20.30
CA PHE A 183 -6.96 -14.01 19.11
C PHE A 183 -5.91 -13.18 18.39
N ILE A 184 -5.01 -12.51 19.11
CA ILE A 184 -3.90 -11.77 18.50
C ILE A 184 -2.92 -12.71 17.79
N VAL A 185 -2.61 -13.88 18.36
CA VAL A 185 -1.86 -14.95 17.67
C VAL A 185 -2.58 -15.36 16.39
N GLY A 186 -3.88 -15.67 16.46
CA GLY A 186 -4.69 -16.09 15.31
C GLY A 186 -4.80 -15.01 14.22
N PHE A 187 -5.00 -13.75 14.60
CA PHE A 187 -5.04 -12.60 13.69
C PHE A 187 -3.68 -12.33 13.06
N THR A 188 -2.57 -12.57 13.76
CA THR A 188 -1.22 -12.47 13.18
C THR A 188 -1.03 -13.46 12.03
N PHE A 189 -1.45 -14.73 12.20
CA PHE A 189 -1.46 -15.71 11.10
C PHE A 189 -2.46 -15.36 9.98
N MET A 190 -3.63 -14.80 10.34
CA MET A 190 -4.61 -14.33 9.36
C MET A 190 -4.06 -13.19 8.50
N MET A 191 -3.27 -12.27 9.09
CA MET A 191 -2.61 -11.19 8.35
C MET A 191 -1.53 -11.73 7.39
N MET A 192 -0.74 -12.74 7.77
CA MET A 192 0.21 -13.40 6.84
C MET A 192 -0.51 -13.99 5.62
N ALA A 193 -1.64 -14.66 5.85
CA ALA A 193 -2.47 -15.19 4.77
C ALA A 193 -3.09 -14.07 3.91
N ALA A 194 -3.54 -12.97 4.53
CA ALA A 194 -4.05 -11.80 3.83
C ALA A 194 -2.97 -11.12 2.98
N GLU A 195 -1.74 -11.00 3.46
CA GLU A 195 -0.59 -10.49 2.70
C GLU A 195 -0.34 -11.32 1.44
N ALA A 196 -0.30 -12.66 1.55
CA ALA A 196 -0.15 -13.54 0.40
C ALA A 196 -1.30 -13.40 -0.63
N VAL A 197 -2.54 -13.17 -0.17
CA VAL A 197 -3.69 -12.91 -1.05
C VAL A 197 -3.58 -11.54 -1.72
N PHE A 198 -3.28 -10.47 -0.98
CA PHE A 198 -3.19 -9.12 -1.53
C PHE A 198 -1.98 -8.94 -2.45
N ALA A 199 -0.83 -9.57 -2.15
CA ALA A 199 0.33 -9.59 -3.05
C ALA A 199 -0.04 -10.18 -4.43
N ARG A 200 -0.77 -11.31 -4.45
CA ARG A 200 -1.27 -11.95 -5.69
C ARG A 200 -2.35 -11.11 -6.39
N ALA A 201 -3.21 -10.44 -5.63
CA ALA A 201 -4.31 -9.62 -6.16
C ALA A 201 -3.83 -8.29 -6.76
N VAL A 202 -2.85 -7.64 -6.14
CA VAL A 202 -2.41 -6.28 -6.47
C VAL A 202 -1.16 -6.27 -7.37
N ARG A 203 -0.28 -7.29 -7.24
CA ARG A 203 0.94 -7.54 -8.04
C ARG A 203 2.02 -6.46 -8.02
N GLU A 204 1.83 -5.35 -7.31
CA GLU A 204 2.82 -4.30 -7.13
C GLU A 204 2.96 -3.99 -5.64
N THR A 205 4.19 -4.11 -5.13
CA THR A 205 4.51 -3.96 -3.70
C THR A 205 4.16 -2.57 -3.20
N LEU A 206 4.33 -1.53 -4.03
CA LEU A 206 3.94 -0.15 -3.69
C LEU A 206 2.46 -0.04 -3.28
N LEU A 207 1.58 -0.74 -4.00
CA LEU A 207 0.14 -0.69 -3.78
C LEU A 207 -0.33 -1.62 -2.65
N LEU A 208 0.46 -2.64 -2.33
CA LEU A 208 0.22 -3.57 -1.22
C LEU A 208 0.44 -2.90 0.15
N ILE A 209 1.51 -2.12 0.29
CA ILE A 209 1.96 -1.57 1.58
C ILE A 209 0.87 -0.82 2.38
N PRO A 210 0.06 0.11 1.83
CA PRO A 210 -0.96 0.77 2.64
C PRO A 210 -2.09 -0.17 3.08
N LEU A 211 -2.37 -1.25 2.33
CA LEU A 211 -3.35 -2.26 2.74
C LEU A 211 -2.86 -2.98 4.00
N LEU A 212 -1.61 -3.44 4.00
CA LEU A 212 -0.99 -4.08 5.18
C LEU A 212 -0.91 -3.12 6.37
N ALA A 213 -0.55 -1.85 6.12
CA ALA A 213 -0.50 -0.85 7.17
C ALA A 213 -1.87 -0.56 7.81
N ALA A 214 -2.97 -0.64 7.05
CA ALA A 214 -4.32 -0.57 7.62
C ALA A 214 -4.62 -1.79 8.51
N CYS A 215 -4.23 -3.00 8.11
CA CYS A 215 -4.35 -4.20 8.95
C CYS A 215 -3.60 -4.04 10.27
N GLU A 216 -2.32 -3.64 10.23
CA GLU A 216 -1.49 -3.49 11.44
C GLU A 216 -2.03 -2.39 12.38
N VAL A 217 -2.46 -1.24 11.83
CA VAL A 217 -3.06 -0.16 12.64
C VAL A 217 -4.38 -0.59 13.27
N VAL A 218 -5.22 -1.34 12.56
CA VAL A 218 -6.48 -1.86 13.12
C VAL A 218 -6.23 -2.95 14.14
N LEU A 219 -5.24 -3.84 13.94
CA LEU A 219 -4.85 -4.83 14.95
C LEU A 219 -4.38 -4.14 16.25
N PHE A 220 -3.56 -3.09 16.16
CA PHE A 220 -3.13 -2.32 17.33
C PHE A 220 -4.29 -1.58 18.03
N ILE A 221 -5.40 -1.32 17.33
CA ILE A 221 -6.62 -0.76 17.94
C ILE A 221 -7.50 -1.88 18.52
N ALA A 222 -7.49 -3.07 17.92
CA ALA A 222 -8.18 -4.26 18.41
C ALA A 222 -7.54 -4.81 19.69
N THR A 223 -6.20 -4.77 19.83
CA THR A 223 -5.51 -5.17 21.08
C THR A 223 -5.96 -4.35 22.29
N MET A 224 -6.49 -3.13 22.11
CA MET A 224 -7.02 -2.34 23.23
C MET A 224 -8.27 -2.98 23.86
N GLY A 225 -8.97 -3.90 23.19
CA GLY A 225 -10.10 -4.66 23.74
C GLY A 225 -9.70 -5.77 24.72
N ALA A 226 -8.55 -5.66 25.37
CA ALA A 226 -8.13 -6.56 26.44
C ALA A 226 -8.69 -6.08 27.80
N ASP A 227 -9.08 -7.01 28.66
CA ASP A 227 -9.71 -6.71 29.97
C ASP A 227 -8.86 -5.76 30.85
N ASN A 228 -7.53 -5.81 30.73
CA ASN A 228 -6.60 -4.93 31.45
C ASN A 228 -5.45 -4.43 30.57
N PHE A 229 -4.85 -3.30 30.97
CA PHE A 229 -3.63 -2.77 30.32
C PHE A 229 -2.43 -3.74 30.36
N GLN A 230 -2.36 -4.63 31.35
CA GLN A 230 -1.33 -5.68 31.38
C GLN A 230 -1.54 -6.68 30.23
N ASP A 231 -2.76 -7.16 30.02
CA ASP A 231 -3.11 -8.13 28.98
C ASP A 231 -2.92 -7.53 27.57
N PHE A 232 -3.19 -6.23 27.41
CA PHE A 232 -2.83 -5.44 26.22
C PHE A 232 -1.31 -5.44 25.98
N ALA A 233 -0.50 -5.13 27.00
CA ALA A 233 0.95 -5.06 26.87
C ALA A 233 1.57 -6.45 26.60
N GLU A 234 1.09 -7.50 27.27
CA GLU A 234 1.49 -8.89 27.02
C GLU A 234 1.13 -9.32 25.58
N SER A 235 -0.09 -9.00 25.12
CA SER A 235 -0.53 -9.26 23.74
C SER A 235 0.37 -8.57 22.71
N PHE A 236 0.77 -7.32 22.96
CA PHE A 236 1.73 -6.60 22.10
C PHE A 236 3.10 -7.29 22.05
N PHE A 237 3.65 -7.73 23.19
CA PHE A 237 4.92 -8.45 23.20
C PHE A 237 4.84 -9.82 22.54
N VAL A 238 3.69 -10.52 22.63
CA VAL A 238 3.45 -11.77 21.91
C VAL A 238 3.39 -11.52 20.39
N GLU A 239 2.66 -10.49 19.93
CA GLU A 239 2.64 -10.09 18.51
C GLU A 239 4.06 -9.78 18.00
N LEU A 240 4.83 -9.01 18.77
CA LEU A 240 6.22 -8.67 18.45
C LEU A 240 7.10 -9.91 18.31
N LEU A 241 7.01 -10.86 19.24
CA LEU A 241 7.76 -12.12 19.18
C LEU A 241 7.33 -13.00 17.99
N LEU A 242 6.04 -13.00 17.63
CA LEU A 242 5.55 -13.68 16.43
C LEU A 242 6.08 -13.04 15.14
N LYS A 243 6.12 -11.71 15.04
CA LYS A 243 6.70 -11.01 13.88
C LYS A 243 8.21 -11.29 13.73
N ILE A 244 8.94 -11.39 14.84
CA ILE A 244 10.34 -11.81 14.84
C ILE A 244 10.47 -13.28 14.39
N ALA A 245 9.62 -14.18 14.89
CA ALA A 245 9.62 -15.59 14.52
C ALA A 245 9.23 -15.81 13.04
N ASP A 246 8.32 -15.01 12.51
CA ASP A 246 7.94 -15.02 11.10
C ASP A 246 9.12 -14.68 10.20
N ARG A 247 9.76 -13.55 10.48
CA ARG A 247 10.90 -13.05 9.73
C ARG A 247 12.13 -13.97 9.77
N LEU A 248 12.36 -14.65 10.89
CA LEU A 248 13.52 -15.53 11.09
C LEU A 248 13.28 -17.00 10.72
N VAL A 249 12.04 -17.50 10.83
CA VAL A 249 11.74 -18.94 10.74
C VAL A 249 10.57 -19.21 9.79
N PHE A 250 9.40 -18.60 10.00
CA PHE A 250 8.23 -18.99 9.23
C PHE A 250 8.32 -18.59 7.76
N GLY A 251 8.98 -17.49 7.39
CA GLY A 251 9.22 -17.13 6.00
C GLY A 251 9.92 -18.24 5.19
N SER A 252 10.98 -18.83 5.73
CA SER A 252 11.69 -19.97 5.11
C SER A 252 10.84 -21.24 5.10
N VAL A 253 10.05 -21.48 6.15
CA VAL A 253 9.17 -22.67 6.25
C VAL A 253 7.99 -22.56 5.30
N PHE A 254 7.37 -21.40 5.14
CA PHE A 254 6.25 -21.18 4.24
C PHE A 254 6.69 -21.25 2.77
N GLN A 255 7.85 -20.69 2.41
CA GLN A 255 8.42 -20.88 1.06
C GLN A 255 8.66 -22.36 0.74
N TRP A 256 9.16 -23.13 1.72
CA TRP A 256 9.30 -24.58 1.60
C TRP A 256 7.93 -25.25 1.42
N ILE A 257 6.94 -24.94 2.26
CA ILE A 257 5.57 -25.47 2.14
C ILE A 257 4.96 -25.14 0.76
N ASP A 258 5.03 -23.90 0.30
CA ASP A 258 4.49 -23.47 -1.00
C ASP A 258 5.17 -24.20 -2.17
N TYR A 259 6.50 -24.40 -2.12
CA TYR A 259 7.22 -25.20 -3.11
C TYR A 259 6.71 -26.64 -3.15
N TYR A 260 6.60 -27.32 -2.00
CA TYR A 260 6.08 -28.69 -1.94
C TYR A 260 4.59 -28.77 -2.28
N ALA A 261 3.78 -27.77 -1.93
CA ALA A 261 2.37 -27.70 -2.28
C ALA A 261 2.18 -27.52 -3.79
N ALA A 262 2.89 -26.59 -4.42
CA ALA A 262 2.89 -26.39 -5.87
C ALA A 262 3.38 -27.64 -6.62
N ALA A 263 4.50 -28.23 -6.18
CA ALA A 263 5.02 -29.47 -6.74
C ALA A 263 4.03 -30.64 -6.57
N THR A 264 3.32 -30.72 -5.44
CA THR A 264 2.29 -31.75 -5.20
C THR A 264 1.04 -31.50 -6.04
N VAL A 265 0.60 -30.25 -6.21
CA VAL A 265 -0.52 -29.88 -7.09
C VAL A 265 -0.19 -30.21 -8.54
N GLU A 266 1.01 -29.88 -9.02
CA GLU A 266 1.41 -30.19 -10.40
C GLU A 266 1.65 -31.69 -10.60
N TRP A 267 2.19 -32.39 -9.60
CA TRP A 267 2.25 -33.87 -9.59
C TRP A 267 0.85 -34.50 -9.61
N LEU A 268 -0.11 -33.98 -8.84
CA LEU A 268 -1.51 -34.43 -8.87
C LEU A 268 -2.15 -34.13 -10.23
N ARG A 269 -1.88 -32.95 -10.81
CA ARG A 269 -2.42 -32.53 -12.11
C ARG A 269 -1.89 -33.38 -13.26
N THR A 270 -0.60 -33.68 -13.27
CA THR A 270 0.06 -34.49 -14.31
C THR A 270 -0.14 -35.99 -14.12
N ARG A 271 -0.44 -36.47 -12.90
CA ARG A 271 -0.47 -37.90 -12.57
C ARG A 271 -1.82 -38.44 -12.12
N SER A 272 -2.84 -37.60 -11.88
CA SER A 272 -4.17 -38.14 -11.59
C SER A 272 -4.83 -38.72 -12.85
N PHE A 273 -4.78 -40.05 -12.90
CA PHE A 273 -5.65 -40.88 -13.74
C PHE A 273 -7.15 -40.51 -13.56
N LEU A 274 -7.50 -39.90 -12.42
CA LEU A 274 -8.82 -39.34 -12.12
C LEU A 274 -9.25 -38.22 -13.08
N TRP A 275 -8.39 -37.24 -13.40
CA TRP A 275 -8.76 -36.19 -14.38
C TRP A 275 -8.96 -36.76 -15.78
N SER A 276 -8.14 -37.73 -16.19
CA SER A 276 -8.33 -38.46 -17.46
C SER A 276 -9.61 -39.29 -17.49
N ALA A 277 -9.99 -39.92 -16.38
CA ALA A 277 -11.24 -40.68 -16.26
C ALA A 277 -12.48 -39.77 -16.23
N LEU A 278 -12.40 -38.63 -15.56
CA LEU A 278 -13.52 -37.69 -15.42
C LEU A 278 -13.80 -36.94 -16.74
N LEU A 279 -12.77 -36.62 -17.52
CA LEU A 279 -12.92 -36.14 -18.90
C LEU A 279 -13.41 -37.22 -19.88
N ALA A 280 -13.12 -38.51 -19.63
CA ALA A 280 -13.61 -39.62 -20.46
C ALA A 280 -15.12 -39.90 -20.28
N ILE A 281 -15.75 -39.38 -19.23
CA ILE A 281 -17.20 -39.49 -18.97
C ILE A 281 -17.98 -38.31 -19.61
N GLY A 282 -17.29 -37.27 -20.09
CA GLY A 282 -17.88 -35.95 -20.36
C GLY A 282 -18.16 -35.54 -21.82
N ASP A 283 -17.69 -36.25 -22.85
CA ASP A 283 -17.94 -35.84 -24.25
C ASP A 283 -17.97 -36.98 -25.29
N PRO A 284 -19.15 -37.31 -25.87
CA PRO A 284 -19.27 -38.24 -26.98
C PRO A 284 -19.36 -37.52 -28.35
N ARG A 285 -18.28 -36.89 -28.85
CA ARG A 285 -18.15 -36.55 -30.30
C ARG A 285 -16.75 -36.16 -30.81
N ARG A 286 -15.74 -37.04 -30.65
CA ARG A 286 -14.44 -36.84 -31.34
C ARG A 286 -14.48 -37.27 -32.81
N SER A 287 -14.89 -36.35 -33.69
CA SER A 287 -14.71 -36.51 -35.14
C SER A 287 -13.21 -36.59 -35.48
N LYS A 288 -12.83 -37.54 -36.34
CA LYS A 288 -11.46 -37.64 -36.87
C LYS A 288 -11.34 -36.74 -38.10
N THR A 289 -10.58 -35.65 -37.98
CA THR A 289 -10.01 -34.95 -39.14
C THR A 289 -8.51 -34.76 -38.94
N SER A 290 -7.76 -34.88 -40.02
CA SER A 290 -6.31 -35.12 -40.04
C SER A 290 -5.44 -34.05 -39.38
N VAL A 291 -4.67 -34.45 -38.37
CA VAL A 291 -3.40 -33.79 -38.03
C VAL A 291 -2.34 -34.33 -38.98
N ASN A 292 -2.00 -33.55 -40.03
CA ASN A 292 -0.80 -33.70 -40.87
C ASN A 292 -0.68 -32.52 -41.87
N ALA A 293 -0.79 -31.27 -41.39
CA ALA A 293 -0.55 -30.05 -42.18
C ALA A 293 -0.45 -28.78 -41.30
N ALA A 294 0.54 -28.69 -40.39
CA ALA A 294 0.75 -27.47 -39.58
C ALA A 294 2.18 -27.28 -38.99
N SER A 295 3.17 -28.12 -39.34
CA SER A 295 4.54 -28.03 -38.79
C SER A 295 5.56 -27.37 -39.72
N ASP A 296 5.13 -26.90 -40.89
CA ASP A 296 5.93 -26.10 -41.81
C ASP A 296 5.07 -24.94 -42.35
N ILE A 297 5.30 -23.74 -41.82
CA ILE A 297 5.32 -22.45 -42.53
C ILE A 297 6.13 -21.51 -41.62
N GLY A 298 7.37 -21.28 -42.04
CA GLY A 298 8.25 -20.32 -41.39
C GLY A 298 7.92 -18.88 -41.76
N ARG A 299 8.75 -17.96 -41.26
CA ARG A 299 8.82 -16.58 -41.71
C ARG A 299 9.07 -16.50 -43.23
N GLU A 300 8.07 -16.08 -44.00
CA GLU A 300 8.29 -15.21 -45.16
C GLU A 300 7.17 -14.17 -45.23
N VAL A 301 7.51 -12.89 -45.03
CA VAL A 301 6.69 -11.76 -45.48
C VAL A 301 7.44 -11.13 -46.66
N PRO A 302 6.87 -11.05 -47.86
CA PRO A 302 7.58 -10.50 -49.01
C PRO A 302 7.87 -9.01 -48.85
N GLY A 303 9.14 -8.63 -48.97
CA GLY A 303 9.54 -7.27 -49.34
C GLY A 303 9.65 -6.24 -48.22
N LEU A 304 10.70 -6.31 -47.39
CA LEU A 304 11.38 -5.09 -46.91
C LEU A 304 12.84 -5.40 -46.53
N LYS A 305 13.78 -5.02 -47.41
CA LYS A 305 15.22 -5.16 -47.16
C LYS A 305 15.71 -3.97 -46.31
N PHE A 306 16.05 -4.22 -45.05
CA PHE A 306 16.96 -3.35 -44.30
C PHE A 306 18.28 -4.09 -44.04
N ALA A 307 19.34 -3.62 -44.68
CA ALA A 307 20.68 -4.18 -44.52
C ALA A 307 21.38 -3.56 -43.29
N SER A 308 21.50 -4.32 -42.19
CA SER A 308 22.40 -3.99 -41.09
C SER A 308 23.75 -4.69 -41.28
N ARG A 309 24.73 -3.95 -41.82
CA ARG A 309 26.08 -4.41 -42.12
C ARG A 309 26.91 -4.56 -40.82
N ALA A 310 26.74 -5.66 -40.11
CA ALA A 310 27.63 -6.02 -39.00
C ALA A 310 28.99 -6.53 -39.53
N ARG A 311 30.07 -5.90 -39.08
CA ARG A 311 31.45 -6.13 -39.56
C ARG A 311 32.09 -7.28 -38.77
N LYS A 312 32.46 -8.38 -39.43
CA LYS A 312 33.27 -9.45 -38.80
C LYS A 312 34.65 -8.92 -38.38
N PRO A 313 35.13 -9.21 -37.16
CA PRO A 313 36.55 -9.40 -36.90
C PRO A 313 36.92 -10.84 -37.27
N THR A 314 38.02 -10.99 -38.01
CA THR A 314 38.62 -12.30 -38.32
C THR A 314 39.64 -12.63 -37.25
N GLN A 315 39.56 -13.81 -36.63
CA GLN A 315 40.74 -14.52 -36.13
C GLN A 315 40.42 -16.00 -35.90
N ALA A 316 41.37 -16.85 -36.28
CA ALA A 316 41.36 -18.28 -36.00
C ALA A 316 42.78 -18.69 -35.61
N GLN A 317 42.96 -19.21 -34.39
CA GLN A 317 44.11 -20.07 -34.05
C GLN A 317 43.92 -20.77 -32.68
N GLN A 318 43.86 -22.11 -32.72
CA GLN A 318 44.50 -23.09 -31.80
C GLN A 318 44.41 -22.82 -30.27
N ALA A 319 43.61 -23.53 -29.47
CA ALA A 319 43.82 -24.90 -28.92
C ALA A 319 45.02 -25.01 -27.94
N THR A 320 45.02 -25.69 -26.77
CA THR A 320 44.11 -26.59 -26.00
C THR A 320 44.79 -26.91 -24.62
N PRO A 321 44.29 -27.74 -23.65
CA PRO A 321 42.93 -28.09 -23.19
C PRO A 321 42.77 -28.13 -21.64
N ALA A 322 41.86 -27.38 -21.00
CA ALA A 322 41.60 -27.51 -19.55
C ALA A 322 40.21 -27.00 -19.07
N GLU A 323 39.14 -27.27 -19.81
CA GLU A 323 37.78 -26.78 -19.45
C GLU A 323 36.72 -27.89 -19.53
N ASN A 324 36.87 -28.92 -18.69
CA ASN A 324 35.89 -29.99 -18.51
C ASN A 324 35.35 -29.97 -17.07
N ALA A 325 34.60 -28.92 -16.70
CA ALA A 325 33.95 -28.82 -15.39
C ALA A 325 32.67 -27.93 -15.37
N SER A 326 31.91 -27.88 -16.47
CA SER A 326 30.61 -27.19 -16.56
C SER A 326 29.52 -28.15 -17.05
N LEU A 327 29.28 -29.20 -16.26
CA LEU A 327 28.26 -30.21 -16.54
C LEU A 327 26.89 -29.72 -16.05
N GLY A 328 26.10 -29.18 -16.97
CA GLY A 328 24.63 -29.18 -16.90
C GLY A 328 23.95 -28.10 -16.06
N GLU A 329 23.99 -26.85 -16.52
CA GLU A 329 22.87 -25.95 -16.29
C GLU A 329 21.66 -26.49 -17.10
N LYS A 330 20.67 -27.05 -16.39
CA LYS A 330 19.34 -27.21 -16.97
C LYS A 330 18.70 -25.83 -17.04
N GLN A 331 18.08 -25.53 -18.17
CA GLN A 331 17.14 -24.42 -18.27
C GLN A 331 15.91 -24.78 -17.44
N ASP A 332 15.79 -24.22 -16.23
CA ASP A 332 14.53 -24.22 -15.49
C ASP A 332 13.59 -23.18 -16.12
N GLU A 333 12.51 -23.64 -16.74
CA GLU A 333 11.41 -22.76 -17.11
C GLU A 333 10.55 -22.45 -15.88
N GLY A 334 10.36 -21.16 -15.57
CA GLY A 334 9.15 -20.70 -14.85
C GLY A 334 9.34 -19.83 -13.61
N HIS A 335 10.50 -19.85 -12.93
CA HIS A 335 10.74 -19.03 -11.74
C HIS A 335 12.17 -18.48 -11.71
N GLU A 336 12.34 -17.21 -12.14
CA GLU A 336 13.55 -16.45 -11.82
C GLU A 336 13.61 -16.24 -10.31
N HIS A 337 14.70 -16.69 -9.67
CA HIS A 337 14.98 -16.30 -8.29
C HIS A 337 15.21 -14.78 -8.24
N PRO A 338 14.62 -14.06 -7.25
CA PRO A 338 14.81 -12.62 -7.15
C PRO A 338 16.29 -12.29 -7.02
N SER A 339 16.70 -11.22 -7.68
CA SER A 339 18.07 -10.72 -7.55
C SER A 339 18.34 -10.27 -6.11
N ALA A 340 19.60 -10.36 -5.67
CA ALA A 340 19.99 -9.92 -4.32
C ALA A 340 19.74 -8.41 -4.03
N ILE A 341 19.35 -7.62 -5.05
CA ILE A 341 18.89 -6.24 -4.91
C ILE A 341 17.38 -6.19 -4.64
N GLU A 342 16.59 -7.04 -5.29
CA GLU A 342 15.14 -7.16 -5.03
C GLU A 342 14.87 -7.68 -3.62
N GLU A 343 15.58 -8.71 -3.18
CA GLU A 343 15.50 -9.23 -1.81
C GLU A 343 15.84 -8.13 -0.77
N ALA A 344 16.83 -7.27 -1.07
CA ALA A 344 17.15 -6.11 -0.23
C ALA A 344 16.04 -5.05 -0.21
N ILE A 345 15.32 -4.87 -1.32
CA ILE A 345 14.18 -3.94 -1.42
C ILE A 345 12.97 -4.50 -0.65
N GLU A 346 12.66 -5.79 -0.79
CA GLU A 346 11.52 -6.45 -0.13
C GLU A 346 11.69 -6.48 1.39
N GLU A 347 12.88 -6.83 1.89
CA GLU A 347 13.15 -6.82 3.32
C GLU A 347 13.09 -5.40 3.91
N HIS A 348 13.53 -4.38 3.14
CA HIS A 348 13.36 -2.99 3.54
C HIS A 348 11.90 -2.50 3.44
N VAL A 349 11.10 -3.01 2.49
CA VAL A 349 9.64 -2.78 2.46
C VAL A 349 9.01 -3.25 3.76
N ARG A 350 9.30 -4.48 4.19
CA ARG A 350 8.69 -5.06 5.40
C ARG A 350 8.99 -4.20 6.62
N GLY A 351 10.27 -3.92 6.91
CA GLY A 351 10.65 -3.07 8.03
C GLY A 351 10.15 -1.62 7.94
N GLY A 352 10.15 -1.03 6.73
CA GLY A 352 9.63 0.32 6.51
C GLY A 352 8.12 0.43 6.68
N SER A 353 7.36 -0.59 6.27
CA SER A 353 5.90 -0.68 6.45
C SER A 353 5.53 -0.76 7.93
N THR A 354 6.16 -1.68 8.68
CA THR A 354 5.91 -1.85 10.12
C THR A 354 6.34 -0.63 10.94
N ALA A 355 7.44 0.04 10.58
CA ALA A 355 7.80 1.33 11.17
C ALA A 355 6.71 2.39 10.93
N MET A 356 6.19 2.48 9.70
CA MET A 356 5.15 3.45 9.34
C MET A 356 3.81 3.18 10.06
N SER A 357 3.35 1.93 10.13
CA SER A 357 2.12 1.56 10.83
C SER A 357 2.22 1.79 12.34
N THR A 358 3.37 1.46 12.95
CA THR A 358 3.63 1.70 14.38
C THR A 358 3.66 3.19 14.73
N ILE A 359 4.14 4.06 13.82
CA ILE A 359 4.06 5.53 14.00
C ILE A 359 2.63 6.05 13.77
N LEU A 360 1.86 5.42 12.88
CA LEU A 360 0.50 5.82 12.55
C LEU A 360 -0.52 5.43 13.63
N ALA A 361 -0.36 4.27 14.28
CA ALA A 361 -1.27 3.77 15.31
C ALA A 361 -1.56 4.77 16.46
N PRO A 362 -0.57 5.37 17.16
CA PRO A 362 -0.85 6.37 18.20
C PRO A 362 -1.48 7.66 17.64
N MET A 363 -1.28 8.00 16.36
CA MET A 363 -1.98 9.13 15.73
C MET A 363 -3.47 8.82 15.49
N VAL A 364 -3.83 7.56 15.22
CA VAL A 364 -5.24 7.13 15.14
C VAL A 364 -5.88 7.08 16.52
N ILE A 365 -5.15 6.64 17.55
CA ILE A 365 -5.65 6.73 18.94
C ILE A 365 -5.86 8.20 19.35
N ALA A 366 -4.95 9.11 18.99
CA ALA A 366 -5.15 10.54 19.21
C ALA A 366 -6.39 11.10 18.47
N PHE A 367 -6.73 10.58 17.29
CA PHE A 367 -7.99 10.89 16.61
C PHE A 367 -9.21 10.35 17.38
N ILE A 368 -9.17 9.12 17.89
CA ILE A 368 -10.25 8.55 18.72
C ILE A 368 -10.45 9.38 19.99
N ILE A 369 -9.37 9.78 20.69
CA ILE A 369 -9.40 10.70 21.83
C ILE A 369 -10.02 12.07 21.47
N ALA A 370 -9.87 12.53 20.22
CA ALA A 370 -10.49 13.78 19.77
C ALA A 370 -12.00 13.65 19.47
N PHE A 371 -12.51 12.44 19.25
CA PHE A 371 -13.92 12.14 18.92
C PHE A 371 -14.51 10.97 19.73
N PRO A 372 -14.46 11.01 21.07
CA PRO A 372 -14.85 9.87 21.92
C PRO A 372 -16.35 9.58 21.88
N THR A 373 -17.19 10.62 21.74
CA THR A 373 -18.66 10.48 21.66
C THR A 373 -19.18 10.12 20.27
N ALA A 374 -18.45 10.49 19.21
CA ALA A 374 -18.82 10.11 17.85
C ALA A 374 -18.40 8.66 17.55
N THR A 375 -17.16 8.30 17.86
CA THR A 375 -16.63 6.97 17.52
C THR A 375 -17.08 5.88 18.49
N GLU A 376 -17.33 6.22 19.76
CA GLU A 376 -17.71 5.30 20.86
C GLU A 376 -16.76 4.13 21.15
N VAL A 377 -15.58 4.10 20.51
CA VAL A 377 -14.56 3.06 20.70
C VAL A 377 -14.13 2.90 22.16
N PRO A 378 -13.89 3.96 22.97
CA PRO A 378 -13.58 3.80 24.40
C PRO A 378 -14.70 3.07 25.16
N GLN A 379 -15.96 3.45 24.92
CA GLN A 379 -17.13 2.92 25.59
C GLN A 379 -17.39 1.45 25.24
N GLN A 380 -17.12 1.04 24.00
CA GLN A 380 -17.27 -0.35 23.57
C GLN A 380 -16.18 -1.29 24.11
N TYR A 381 -15.02 -0.75 24.54
CA TYR A 381 -13.98 -1.51 25.23
C TYR A 381 -14.07 -1.41 26.77
N ASP A 382 -15.12 -0.78 27.33
CA ASP A 382 -15.23 -0.39 28.74
C ASP A 382 -14.03 0.44 29.27
N ILE A 383 -13.29 1.10 28.36
CA ILE A 383 -12.15 1.94 28.71
C ILE A 383 -12.65 3.34 29.07
N ARG A 384 -12.33 3.77 30.29
CA ARG A 384 -12.57 5.16 30.72
C ARG A 384 -11.85 6.13 29.78
N ASN A 385 -12.56 7.15 29.30
CA ASN A 385 -12.04 8.19 28.39
C ASN A 385 -10.70 8.84 28.80
N GLY A 386 -10.38 8.89 30.11
CA GLY A 386 -9.11 9.42 30.61
C GLY A 386 -7.92 8.47 30.43
N ASP A 387 -8.18 7.16 30.39
CA ASP A 387 -7.15 6.12 30.44
C ASP A 387 -6.65 5.73 29.04
N LEU A 388 -7.39 6.10 27.98
CA LEU A 388 -6.97 5.94 26.58
C LEU A 388 -5.64 6.65 26.25
N ILE A 389 -5.25 7.65 27.04
CA ILE A 389 -3.96 8.32 26.92
C ILE A 389 -2.78 7.37 27.22
N TYR A 390 -2.95 6.36 28.07
CA TYR A 390 -1.89 5.40 28.39
C TYR A 390 -1.54 4.50 27.20
N TYR A 391 -2.55 4.06 26.44
CA TYR A 391 -2.37 3.30 25.21
C TYR A 391 -1.69 4.13 24.11
N MET A 392 -2.08 5.40 23.96
CA MET A 392 -1.41 6.34 23.05
C MET A 392 0.07 6.56 23.43
N LEU A 393 0.36 6.78 24.72
CA LEU A 393 1.73 6.97 25.22
C LEU A 393 2.57 5.70 25.07
N PHE A 394 2.00 4.53 25.31
CA PHE A 394 2.65 3.23 25.05
C PHE A 394 3.07 3.13 23.58
N GLY A 395 2.17 3.39 22.63
CA GLY A 395 2.49 3.40 21.20
C GLY A 395 3.64 4.36 20.85
N VAL A 396 3.60 5.60 21.35
CA VAL A 396 4.68 6.59 21.13
C VAL A 396 6.02 6.15 21.70
N VAL A 397 6.04 5.55 22.90
CA VAL A 397 7.27 5.07 23.55
C VAL A 397 7.85 3.85 22.84
N ILE A 398 7.01 2.96 22.30
CA ILE A 398 7.41 1.72 21.63
C ILE A 398 8.06 1.95 20.27
N VAL A 399 7.61 2.95 19.49
CA VAL A 399 8.15 3.28 18.14
C VAL A 399 9.69 3.19 18.01
N PRO A 400 10.53 3.86 18.83
CA PRO A 400 11.98 3.77 18.70
C PRO A 400 12.56 2.38 19.03
N PHE A 401 11.92 1.61 19.91
CA PHE A 401 12.35 0.24 20.22
C PHE A 401 11.97 -0.73 19.11
N GLN A 402 10.78 -0.57 18.52
CA GLN A 402 10.33 -1.34 17.36
C GLN A 402 11.31 -1.16 16.18
N VAL A 403 11.63 0.10 15.82
CA VAL A 403 12.60 0.36 14.75
C VAL A 403 14.01 -0.13 15.12
N GLY A 404 14.41 -0.05 16.39
CA GLY A 404 15.67 -0.64 16.86
C GLY A 404 15.73 -2.16 16.64
N MET A 405 14.62 -2.86 16.89
CA MET A 405 14.47 -4.29 16.61
C MET A 405 14.53 -4.57 15.10
N ASP A 406 13.81 -3.79 14.27
CA ASP A 406 13.83 -3.95 12.81
C ASP A 406 15.21 -3.71 12.19
N ILE A 407 16.02 -2.79 12.76
CA ILE A 407 17.42 -2.57 12.37
C ILE A 407 18.29 -3.78 12.71
N LEU A 408 18.08 -4.40 13.88
CA LEU A 408 18.79 -5.63 14.27
C LEU A 408 18.38 -6.82 13.39
N MET A 409 17.09 -6.93 13.02
CA MET A 409 16.61 -7.96 12.10
C MET A 409 17.16 -7.78 10.69
N ASN A 410 17.17 -6.55 10.13
CA ASN A 410 17.85 -6.26 8.86
C ASN A 410 19.31 -6.72 8.88
N HIS A 411 20.05 -6.45 9.99
CA HIS A 411 21.43 -6.88 10.10
C HIS A 411 21.58 -8.41 10.25
N ALA A 412 20.64 -9.07 10.94
CA ALA A 412 20.60 -10.54 11.00
C ALA A 412 20.35 -11.17 9.62
N THR A 413 19.41 -10.63 8.84
CA THR A 413 19.11 -11.06 7.46
C THR A 413 20.33 -10.84 6.54
N GLU A 414 21.01 -9.69 6.64
CA GLU A 414 22.24 -9.38 5.90
C GLU A 414 23.38 -10.36 6.21
N LEU A 415 23.52 -10.78 7.48
CA LEU A 415 24.50 -11.80 7.89
C LEU A 415 24.12 -13.23 7.48
N ALA A 416 22.83 -13.57 7.46
CA ALA A 416 22.34 -14.91 7.15
C ALA A 416 22.31 -15.20 5.64
N HIS A 417 21.76 -14.28 4.85
CA HIS A 417 21.54 -14.44 3.40
C HIS A 417 22.63 -13.76 2.56
N GLY A 418 23.47 -12.89 3.15
CA GLY A 418 24.50 -12.13 2.43
C GLY A 418 23.96 -10.94 1.62
N VAL A 419 22.68 -10.60 1.82
CA VAL A 419 21.95 -9.54 1.13
C VAL A 419 22.34 -8.18 1.67
N LYS A 420 22.82 -7.29 0.81
CA LYS A 420 23.39 -6.00 1.22
C LYS A 420 22.35 -4.90 1.40
N ILE A 421 21.49 -5.07 2.40
CA ILE A 421 20.40 -4.11 2.72
C ILE A 421 20.98 -2.72 3.01
N TYR A 422 22.11 -2.64 3.72
CA TYR A 422 22.71 -1.34 4.08
C TYR A 422 23.26 -0.57 2.86
N ASP A 423 23.97 -1.25 1.95
CA ASP A 423 24.46 -0.63 0.70
C ASP A 423 23.27 -0.11 -0.14
N TYR A 424 22.15 -0.84 -0.16
CA TYR A 424 20.93 -0.41 -0.83
C TYR A 424 20.31 0.84 -0.18
N MET A 425 20.20 0.89 1.15
CA MET A 425 19.69 2.07 1.88
C MET A 425 20.53 3.32 1.60
N LEU A 426 21.86 3.20 1.60
CA LEU A 426 22.77 4.30 1.22
C LEU A 426 22.57 4.76 -0.23
N TYR A 427 22.38 3.82 -1.15
CA TYR A 427 22.11 4.11 -2.56
C TYR A 427 20.75 4.82 -2.74
N ALA A 428 19.70 4.41 -2.04
CA ALA A 428 18.41 5.10 -2.03
C ALA A 428 18.52 6.52 -1.43
N LYS A 429 19.28 6.68 -0.33
CA LYS A 429 19.59 7.97 0.31
C LYS A 429 20.33 8.91 -0.66
N TRP A 430 21.31 8.38 -1.39
CA TRP A 430 22.03 9.12 -2.43
C TRP A 430 21.11 9.51 -3.59
N ARG A 431 20.25 8.59 -4.07
CA ARG A 431 19.33 8.85 -5.19
C ARG A 431 18.31 9.93 -4.83
N TRP A 432 17.75 9.88 -3.61
CA TRP A 432 16.88 10.93 -3.08
C TRP A 432 17.55 12.30 -3.07
N ARG A 433 18.82 12.39 -2.62
CA ARG A 433 19.58 13.66 -2.60
C ARG A 433 19.91 14.19 -4.00
N ASN A 434 20.07 13.32 -5.00
CA ASN A 434 20.48 13.65 -6.38
C ASN A 434 19.33 13.51 -7.41
N ARG A 435 18.09 13.68 -6.98
CA ARG A 435 16.90 13.66 -7.84
C ARG A 435 16.84 14.87 -8.78
N LEU A 436 16.36 14.67 -10.01
CA LEU A 436 16.18 15.76 -10.99
C LEU A 436 14.91 16.57 -10.72
N THR A 437 13.82 15.87 -10.40
CA THR A 437 12.51 16.46 -10.11
C THR A 437 12.29 16.60 -8.61
N ARG A 438 11.47 17.57 -8.20
CA ARG A 438 11.09 17.75 -6.79
C ARG A 438 10.21 16.60 -6.29
N TRP A 439 9.23 16.24 -7.10
CA TRP A 439 8.34 15.10 -6.91
C TRP A 439 8.88 13.91 -7.67
N LEU A 440 9.09 12.79 -6.98
CA LEU A 440 9.94 11.73 -7.51
C LEU A 440 9.28 10.96 -8.66
N PHE A 441 7.95 10.77 -8.63
CA PHE A 441 7.17 10.21 -9.74
C PHE A 441 7.18 11.03 -11.04
N ASP A 442 7.68 12.28 -11.01
CA ASP A 442 7.86 13.07 -12.24
C ASP A 442 9.23 12.77 -12.92
N ASP A 443 10.13 12.00 -12.29
CA ASP A 443 11.44 11.66 -12.88
C ASP A 443 11.27 10.55 -13.95
N PRO A 444 11.59 10.80 -15.23
CA PRO A 444 11.45 9.79 -16.28
C PRO A 444 12.49 8.66 -16.16
N ARG A 445 13.50 8.79 -15.29
CA ARG A 445 14.54 7.77 -15.07
C ARG A 445 14.03 6.69 -14.15
N PHE A 446 13.41 5.69 -14.76
CA PHE A 446 12.89 4.53 -14.08
C PHE A 446 13.80 3.32 -14.34
N ASP A 447 14.17 2.60 -13.29
CA ASP A 447 15.04 1.44 -13.40
C ASP A 447 14.24 0.23 -13.93
N GLN A 448 14.61 -0.25 -15.11
CA GLN A 448 13.99 -1.40 -15.78
C GLN A 448 14.76 -2.71 -15.52
N SER A 449 15.89 -2.67 -14.82
CA SER A 449 16.69 -3.86 -14.50
C SER A 449 16.19 -4.63 -13.27
N ILE A 450 15.19 -4.07 -12.58
CA ILE A 450 14.57 -4.58 -11.35
C ILE A 450 13.16 -5.07 -11.69
N GLY A 451 12.67 -6.12 -11.02
CA GLY A 451 11.36 -6.72 -11.21
C GLY A 451 10.18 -5.77 -11.02
N GLU A 452 9.16 -5.92 -11.88
CA GLU A 452 8.00 -5.01 -11.97
C GLU A 452 7.25 -4.81 -10.63
N GLN A 453 7.29 -5.80 -9.74
CA GLN A 453 6.59 -5.76 -8.46
C GLN A 453 7.15 -4.68 -7.50
N VAL A 454 8.48 -4.61 -7.36
CA VAL A 454 9.17 -3.69 -6.43
C VAL A 454 9.66 -2.39 -7.08
N GLN A 455 9.64 -2.35 -8.43
CA GLN A 455 9.99 -1.20 -9.28
C GLN A 455 9.45 0.15 -8.76
N GLY A 456 8.15 0.22 -8.45
CA GLY A 456 7.48 1.45 -7.98
C GLY A 456 7.99 1.95 -6.62
N VAL A 457 8.32 1.03 -5.70
CA VAL A 457 8.86 1.36 -4.38
C VAL A 457 10.31 1.84 -4.49
N ASN A 458 11.14 1.11 -5.23
CA ASN A 458 12.53 1.47 -5.47
C ASN A 458 12.64 2.86 -6.11
N HIS A 459 11.75 3.18 -7.06
CA HIS A 459 11.71 4.51 -7.69
C HIS A 459 11.48 5.63 -6.65
N LEU A 460 10.57 5.43 -5.68
CA LEU A 460 10.34 6.39 -4.59
C LEU A 460 11.44 6.44 -3.51
N CYS A 461 12.45 5.57 -3.59
CA CYS A 461 13.65 5.57 -2.74
C CYS A 461 13.39 5.48 -1.22
N PHE A 462 12.23 4.95 -0.80
CA PHE A 462 11.75 4.98 0.60
C PHE A 462 11.80 6.39 1.23
N SER A 463 11.68 7.43 0.41
CA SER A 463 11.79 8.82 0.84
C SER A 463 10.61 9.27 1.74
N PRO A 464 10.69 10.44 2.41
CA PRO A 464 9.53 11.02 3.07
C PRO A 464 8.30 11.22 2.16
N GLN A 465 8.48 11.29 0.83
CA GLN A 465 7.37 11.28 -0.13
C GLN A 465 6.67 9.92 -0.20
N PHE A 466 7.42 8.81 -0.15
CA PHE A 466 6.85 7.46 -0.09
C PHE A 466 5.95 7.32 1.15
N TYR A 467 6.51 7.56 2.34
CA TYR A 467 5.75 7.46 3.60
C TYR A 467 4.57 8.42 3.67
N PHE A 468 4.68 9.63 3.11
CA PHE A 468 3.55 10.56 3.00
C PHE A 468 2.38 10.00 2.19
N ILE A 469 2.64 9.46 0.98
CA ILE A 469 1.56 8.99 0.11
C ILE A 469 0.89 7.73 0.72
N VAL A 470 1.70 6.79 1.21
CA VAL A 470 1.22 5.55 1.83
C VAL A 470 0.41 5.87 3.09
N ALA A 471 0.91 6.72 4.00
CA ALA A 471 0.18 7.11 5.20
C ALA A 471 -1.12 7.87 4.89
N TYR A 472 -1.12 8.77 3.90
CA TYR A 472 -2.34 9.47 3.46
C TYR A 472 -3.40 8.51 2.89
N TYR A 473 -2.99 7.50 2.12
CA TYR A 473 -3.90 6.47 1.61
C TYR A 473 -4.43 5.58 2.74
N THR A 474 -3.56 5.19 3.68
CA THR A 474 -3.92 4.39 4.86
C THR A 474 -4.94 5.12 5.74
N TRP A 475 -4.72 6.42 6.00
CA TRP A 475 -5.71 7.27 6.67
C TRP A 475 -7.07 7.30 5.96
N GLY A 476 -7.12 7.24 4.63
CA GLY A 476 -8.38 7.13 3.89
C GLY A 476 -9.17 5.87 4.27
N MET A 477 -8.48 4.73 4.41
CA MET A 477 -9.09 3.48 4.89
C MET A 477 -9.56 3.58 6.33
N ILE A 478 -8.72 4.11 7.23
CA ILE A 478 -9.06 4.29 8.65
C ILE A 478 -10.25 5.24 8.84
N MET A 479 -10.31 6.36 8.11
CA MET A 479 -11.46 7.28 8.15
C MET A 479 -12.74 6.63 7.62
N THR A 480 -12.63 5.78 6.59
CA THR A 480 -13.77 5.01 6.06
C THR A 480 -14.25 3.98 7.10
N LEU A 481 -13.33 3.26 7.75
CA LEU A 481 -13.62 2.30 8.81
C LEU A 481 -14.31 2.94 10.03
N LEU A 482 -13.73 4.03 10.55
CA LEU A 482 -14.31 4.77 11.69
C LEU A 482 -15.64 5.42 11.32
N GLY A 483 -15.80 5.87 10.06
CA GLY A 483 -17.07 6.33 9.53
C GLY A 483 -18.15 5.25 9.52
N ILE A 484 -17.90 4.11 8.85
CA ILE A 484 -18.87 2.99 8.78
C ILE A 484 -19.26 2.51 10.18
N THR A 485 -18.28 2.31 11.06
CA THR A 485 -18.56 1.79 12.41
C THR A 485 -19.33 2.79 13.27
N THR A 486 -19.08 4.10 13.13
CA THR A 486 -19.91 5.15 13.76
C THR A 486 -21.37 5.07 13.28
N LEU A 487 -21.61 4.89 11.98
CA LEU A 487 -22.98 4.78 11.44
C LEU A 487 -23.72 3.54 11.94
N LEU A 488 -23.01 2.41 12.07
CA LEU A 488 -23.56 1.17 12.62
C LEU A 488 -24.00 1.36 14.09
N ARG A 489 -23.15 1.97 14.92
CA ARG A 489 -23.46 2.23 16.35
C ARG A 489 -24.63 3.21 16.52
N LYS A 490 -24.67 4.28 15.74
CA LYS A 490 -25.74 5.30 15.78
C LYS A 490 -27.00 4.92 14.98
N GLN A 491 -27.02 3.75 14.35
CA GLN A 491 -28.11 3.27 13.48
C GLN A 491 -28.56 4.30 12.43
N ALA A 492 -27.61 5.09 11.92
CA ALA A 492 -27.89 6.22 11.04
C ALA A 492 -28.11 5.76 9.58
N ASN A 493 -29.06 6.39 8.88
CA ASN A 493 -29.35 6.11 7.48
C ASN A 493 -29.03 7.34 6.60
N PRO A 494 -27.82 7.45 6.00
CA PRO A 494 -27.39 8.67 5.32
C PRO A 494 -28.31 9.15 4.19
N PHE A 495 -29.11 8.27 3.60
CA PHE A 495 -30.02 8.63 2.52
C PHE A 495 -31.29 9.35 2.97
N GLU A 496 -31.62 9.30 4.26
CA GLU A 496 -32.79 9.96 4.84
C GLU A 496 -32.45 11.27 5.58
N ASP A 497 -31.16 11.65 5.72
CA ASP A 497 -30.83 12.92 6.38
C ASP A 497 -31.24 14.11 5.47
N PRO A 498 -32.09 15.04 5.94
CA PRO A 498 -32.34 16.29 5.23
C PRO A 498 -31.07 17.11 4.97
N ALA A 499 -30.01 16.91 5.74
CA ALA A 499 -28.74 17.60 5.62
C ALA A 499 -27.66 16.85 4.81
N PHE A 500 -27.93 15.62 4.33
CA PHE A 500 -26.98 14.79 3.57
C PHE A 500 -26.28 15.53 2.41
N VAL A 501 -27.06 16.32 1.65
CA VAL A 501 -26.55 17.11 0.51
C VAL A 501 -25.55 18.18 0.95
N TYR A 502 -25.75 18.78 2.12
CA TYR A 502 -24.83 19.77 2.69
C TYR A 502 -23.50 19.10 3.09
N TYR A 503 -23.53 17.94 3.74
CA TYR A 503 -22.30 17.22 4.12
C TYR A 503 -21.50 16.74 2.91
N ILE A 504 -22.16 16.28 1.84
CA ILE A 504 -21.50 15.99 0.55
C ILE A 504 -20.83 17.25 -0.02
N ALA A 505 -21.51 18.39 -0.03
CA ALA A 505 -20.97 19.63 -0.58
C ALA A 505 -19.78 20.15 0.26
N GLN A 506 -19.91 20.16 1.58
CA GLN A 506 -18.86 20.49 2.54
C GLN A 506 -17.63 19.59 2.33
N GLN A 507 -17.83 18.28 2.30
CA GLN A 507 -16.73 17.31 2.21
C GLN A 507 -16.05 17.34 0.84
N TYR A 508 -16.81 17.61 -0.23
CA TYR A 508 -16.25 17.86 -1.56
C TYR A 508 -15.39 19.13 -1.62
N ILE A 509 -15.83 20.23 -0.99
CA ILE A 509 -15.05 21.47 -0.88
C ILE A 509 -13.78 21.22 -0.05
N ALA A 510 -13.90 20.57 1.11
CA ALA A 510 -12.77 20.23 1.96
C ALA A 510 -11.74 19.35 1.21
N ASN A 511 -12.20 18.33 0.49
CA ASN A 511 -11.30 17.49 -0.33
C ASN A 511 -10.68 18.25 -1.52
N ARG A 512 -11.40 19.20 -2.13
CA ARG A 512 -10.83 20.08 -3.17
C ARG A 512 -9.75 21.02 -2.61
N ILE A 513 -9.90 21.48 -1.38
CA ILE A 513 -8.87 22.23 -0.66
C ILE A 513 -7.67 21.31 -0.38
N LEU A 514 -7.88 20.10 0.14
CA LEU A 514 -6.82 19.11 0.36
C LEU A 514 -6.06 18.76 -0.93
N ASP A 515 -6.75 18.42 -2.03
CA ASP A 515 -6.16 18.18 -3.36
C ASP A 515 -5.31 19.38 -3.83
N SER A 516 -5.68 20.61 -3.46
CA SER A 516 -4.96 21.83 -3.82
C SER A 516 -3.74 22.06 -2.91
N THR A 517 -3.88 21.82 -1.61
CA THR A 517 -2.78 21.84 -0.63
C THR A 517 -1.73 20.78 -0.98
N ILE A 518 -2.14 19.55 -1.30
CA ILE A 518 -1.23 18.47 -1.70
C ILE A 518 -0.46 18.85 -2.97
N ARG A 519 -1.13 19.37 -4.01
CA ARG A 519 -0.47 19.86 -5.24
C ARG A 519 0.46 21.05 -4.98
N TRP A 520 0.13 21.92 -4.02
CA TRP A 520 1.04 22.98 -3.59
C TRP A 520 2.26 22.41 -2.86
N MET A 521 2.07 21.41 -1.99
CA MET A 521 3.13 20.71 -1.27
C MET A 521 4.09 19.97 -2.21
N THR A 522 3.59 19.23 -3.21
CA THR A 522 4.47 18.54 -4.18
C THR A 522 5.36 19.52 -4.96
N PHE A 523 4.87 20.72 -5.24
CA PHE A 523 5.65 21.78 -5.91
C PHE A 523 6.63 22.51 -4.96
N HIS A 524 6.25 22.81 -3.71
CA HIS A 524 7.00 23.72 -2.81
C HIS A 524 7.75 23.01 -1.65
N VAL A 525 7.11 22.04 -0.98
CA VAL A 525 7.56 21.47 0.31
C VAL A 525 8.77 20.55 0.19
N SER A 526 9.09 20.08 -1.01
CA SER A 526 10.38 19.43 -1.33
C SER A 526 11.62 20.27 -0.94
N SER A 527 11.47 21.57 -0.67
CA SER A 527 12.55 22.42 -0.18
C SER A 527 12.62 22.56 1.34
N MET A 528 11.55 22.25 2.08
CA MET A 528 11.49 22.38 3.55
C MET A 528 11.96 21.09 4.24
N MET A 529 11.57 19.91 3.78
CA MET A 529 12.01 18.63 4.37
C MET A 529 13.55 18.45 4.32
N LEU A 530 14.22 19.07 3.34
CA LEU A 530 15.69 19.03 3.22
C LEU A 530 16.40 20.07 4.12
N LYS A 531 15.69 21.11 4.58
CA LYS A 531 16.24 22.26 5.32
C LYS A 531 15.89 22.30 6.80
N GLY A 532 14.88 21.54 7.24
CA GLY A 532 14.40 21.56 8.63
C GLY A 532 15.29 20.80 9.63
N LEU A 533 16.25 19.99 9.16
CA LEU A 533 17.02 19.07 10.02
C LEU A 533 18.52 18.99 9.71
N LEU A 534 18.96 19.44 8.53
CA LEU A 534 20.37 19.63 8.21
C LEU A 534 20.63 21.13 8.16
N GLY A 535 21.61 21.59 8.94
CA GLY A 535 21.95 23.01 9.09
C GLY A 535 22.27 23.72 7.76
N PRO A 536 22.26 25.07 7.75
CA PRO A 536 22.31 25.89 6.54
C PRO A 536 23.50 25.59 5.60
N ASP A 537 24.59 25.03 6.11
CA ASP A 537 25.85 24.87 5.40
C ASP A 537 25.86 23.71 4.38
N ALA A 538 24.88 22.79 4.42
CA ALA A 538 24.81 21.64 3.52
C ALA A 538 24.30 21.96 2.09
N VAL A 539 23.94 23.22 1.80
CA VAL A 539 23.24 23.62 0.55
C VAL A 539 24.13 24.49 -0.38
N GLY A 540 25.43 24.55 -0.12
CA GLY A 540 26.43 25.21 -0.98
C GLY A 540 26.72 24.46 -2.29
N GLY A 541 25.75 24.37 -3.21
CA GLY A 541 26.00 23.77 -4.54
C GLY A 541 24.84 23.79 -5.55
N LEU A 542 23.58 23.81 -5.11
CA LEU A 542 22.43 23.68 -6.02
C LEU A 542 21.86 25.04 -6.45
N SER A 543 22.60 25.75 -7.30
CA SER A 543 22.11 26.91 -8.04
C SER A 543 21.18 26.49 -9.19
N ALA A 544 19.97 26.06 -8.85
CA ALA A 544 18.89 25.94 -9.82
C ALA A 544 18.41 27.35 -10.20
N ARG A 545 18.52 27.72 -11.49
CA ARG A 545 18.10 29.02 -12.02
C ARG A 545 16.65 29.34 -11.59
N ARG A 546 16.46 30.43 -10.87
CA ARG A 546 15.13 31.00 -10.62
C ARG A 546 14.58 31.55 -11.94
N PRO A 547 13.35 31.22 -12.36
CA PRO A 547 12.56 32.16 -13.15
C PRO A 547 12.17 33.34 -12.25
N SER A 548 12.05 34.53 -12.84
CA SER A 548 11.75 35.78 -12.13
C SER A 548 10.35 35.78 -11.50
N PRO A 549 10.13 36.48 -10.36
CA PRO A 549 8.81 36.63 -9.78
C PRO A 549 8.00 37.67 -10.56
N GLY A 550 7.18 37.21 -11.51
CA GLY A 550 6.10 38.00 -12.09
C GLY A 550 4.84 37.90 -11.23
N LEU A 551 4.18 39.04 -10.98
CA LEU A 551 2.90 39.12 -10.26
C LEU A 551 1.87 38.11 -10.81
N CYS A 552 1.23 37.37 -9.91
CA CYS A 552 -0.09 36.75 -10.12
C CYS A 552 -0.87 36.75 -8.80
N LEU A 553 -1.33 37.94 -8.41
CA LEU A 553 -2.37 38.12 -7.41
C LEU A 553 -3.72 38.06 -8.13
N LEU A 554 -4.64 37.19 -7.70
CA LEU A 554 -6.03 37.04 -8.18
C LEU A 554 -6.22 36.70 -9.66
N VAL A 555 -6.98 35.62 -9.95
CA VAL A 555 -8.11 35.57 -10.92
C VAL A 555 -8.67 34.14 -11.04
N PHE A 556 -9.92 34.00 -10.59
CA PHE A 556 -11.03 33.14 -11.07
C PHE A 556 -10.83 31.66 -11.49
N LEU A 557 -11.57 30.79 -10.78
CA LEU A 557 -12.74 30.06 -11.31
C LEU A 557 -12.79 29.80 -12.84
N HIS A 558 -12.56 28.55 -13.28
CA HIS A 558 -13.57 27.70 -13.94
C HIS A 558 -13.07 26.24 -14.10
N PRO A 559 -13.95 25.24 -14.32
CA PRO A 559 -13.58 23.82 -14.34
C PRO A 559 -13.53 23.20 -15.74
N VAL A 560 -12.59 22.26 -15.94
CA VAL A 560 -12.74 20.99 -16.69
C VAL A 560 -11.85 19.94 -15.99
#